data_AF-H2YZN2-F1
#
_entry.id   AF-H2YZN2-F1
#
_cell.length_a   1.000
_cell.length_b   1.000
_cell.length_c   1.000
_cell.angle_alpha   90.00
_cell.angle_beta   90.00
_cell.angle_gamma   90.00
#
_symmetry.space_group_name_H-M   'P 1'
#
loop_
_entity.id
_entity.type
_entity.pdbx_description
1 polymer ?
#
loop_
_entity_poly.entity_id
_entity_poly.type
_entity_poly.pdbx_seq_one_letter_code
_entity_poly.pdbx_strand_id
1 'polypeptide(L)'
;MVRLSVLNCVRKTGLQTPFRVARFRYVAKGSEYLFKDQPQVQIEEPFDGVKILRSQHVIRLALDGCKNRPFYRIVLSNKMDKRGTEIEQLGSFDPFPNMWNEKFCAINFDRVKHHLAMGAYVGKPVRRLLGLSGYLPLDPTLPIFAEGLRRRRLIEKLKEEKDKREEQKETD
;
A
#
# COMPACT_ATOMS: atom_id res chain seq x y z
N MET A 1 -47.80 6.19 -29.25
CA MET A 1 -47.80 7.64 -29.59
C MET A 1 -47.63 8.42 -28.30
N VAL A 2 -46.82 9.49 -28.12
CA VAL A 2 -45.77 10.26 -28.86
C VAL A 2 -45.03 11.07 -27.75
N ARG A 3 -43.71 11.35 -27.69
CA ARG A 3 -42.50 11.13 -28.53
C ARG A 3 -41.26 10.97 -27.62
N LEU A 4 -40.04 10.99 -28.17
CA LEU A 4 -38.80 11.34 -27.45
C LEU A 4 -38.34 12.77 -27.78
N SER A 5 -37.71 13.44 -26.81
CA SER A 5 -36.58 14.39 -26.96
C SER A 5 -35.99 14.63 -25.56
N VAL A 6 -34.68 14.59 -25.25
CA VAL A 6 -33.40 14.66 -26.00
C VAL A 6 -33.08 16.06 -26.55
N LEU A 7 -31.98 16.64 -26.03
CA LEU A 7 -31.35 17.93 -26.38
C LEU A 7 -32.22 19.20 -26.23
N ASN A 8 -31.84 20.09 -25.30
CA ASN A 8 -31.31 21.45 -25.60
C ASN A 8 -31.32 22.39 -24.38
N CYS A 9 -30.19 22.51 -23.66
CA CYS A 9 -29.91 23.70 -22.85
C CYS A 9 -28.40 23.96 -22.70
N VAL A 10 -27.72 24.19 -23.84
CA VAL A 10 -26.35 24.73 -23.87
C VAL A 10 -26.33 25.85 -24.90
N ARG A 11 -26.28 27.11 -24.42
CA ARG A 11 -25.89 28.39 -25.08
C ARG A 11 -26.61 29.56 -24.41
N LYS A 12 -25.93 30.30 -23.51
CA LYS A 12 -26.18 31.76 -23.29
C LYS A 12 -25.20 32.51 -22.36
N THR A 13 -24.36 31.83 -21.56
CA THR A 13 -23.57 32.49 -20.48
C THR A 13 -22.05 32.63 -20.73
N GLY A 14 -21.52 32.20 -21.88
CA GLY A 14 -20.20 32.61 -22.40
C GLY A 14 -18.91 32.20 -21.65
N LEU A 15 -18.99 31.79 -20.38
CA LEU A 15 -17.82 31.57 -19.52
C LEU A 15 -17.22 30.17 -19.66
N GLN A 16 -16.15 30.06 -20.46
CA GLN A 16 -15.21 28.94 -20.37
C GLN A 16 -14.25 29.15 -19.19
N THR A 17 -14.62 28.65 -18.00
CA THR A 17 -13.64 28.42 -16.93
C THR A 17 -13.03 27.02 -17.09
N PRO A 18 -11.75 26.88 -17.48
CA PRO A 18 -11.05 25.61 -17.33
C PRO A 18 -10.88 25.30 -15.82
N PHE A 19 -10.63 24.03 -15.49
CA PHE A 19 -10.36 23.55 -14.11
C PHE A 19 -11.52 23.64 -13.10
N ARG A 20 -12.49 22.73 -13.19
CA ARG A 20 -13.20 22.23 -12.00
C ARG A 20 -12.35 21.16 -11.29
N VAL A 21 -11.41 21.57 -10.43
CA VAL A 21 -10.62 20.64 -9.60
C VAL A 21 -11.27 20.46 -8.22
N ALA A 22 -12.43 19.80 -8.20
CA ALA A 22 -13.00 19.23 -6.98
C ALA A 22 -12.47 17.80 -6.77
N ARG A 23 -11.17 17.65 -6.48
CA ARG A 23 -10.60 16.35 -6.09
C ARG A 23 -10.99 16.01 -4.64
N PHE A 24 -12.22 15.56 -4.44
CA PHE A 24 -12.63 14.92 -3.18
C PHE A 24 -11.70 13.74 -2.88
N ARG A 25 -11.03 13.78 -1.72
CA ARG A 25 -10.00 12.80 -1.34
C ARG A 25 -10.54 11.89 -0.25
N TYR A 26 -10.70 10.62 -0.59
CA TYR A 26 -11.20 9.59 0.32
C TYR A 26 -10.10 9.24 1.33
N VAL A 27 -10.35 9.51 2.60
CA VAL A 27 -9.50 9.07 3.73
C VAL A 27 -9.91 7.63 4.10
N ALA A 28 -8.96 6.81 4.57
CA ALA A 28 -9.30 5.47 5.05
C ALA A 28 -10.01 5.57 6.41
N LYS A 29 -11.04 4.74 6.63
CA LYS A 29 -11.81 4.75 7.88
C LYS A 29 -10.87 4.52 9.07
N GLY A 30 -10.83 5.48 9.98
CA GLY A 30 -9.95 5.51 11.13
C GLY A 30 -8.57 6.15 10.91
N SER A 31 -8.19 6.61 9.71
CA SER A 31 -6.99 7.47 9.53
C SER A 31 -7.30 8.98 9.56
N GLU A 32 -8.56 9.35 9.80
CA GLU A 32 -9.01 10.75 9.92
C GLU A 32 -8.26 11.54 11.00
N TYR A 33 -7.81 10.88 12.08
CA TYR A 33 -7.11 11.54 13.19
C TYR A 33 -5.78 12.20 12.76
N LEU A 34 -5.15 11.76 11.67
CA LEU A 34 -3.88 12.32 11.16
C LEU A 34 -4.02 13.71 10.51
N PHE A 35 -5.26 14.18 10.32
CA PHE A 35 -5.61 15.36 9.53
C PHE A 35 -6.58 16.34 10.23
N LYS A 36 -7.05 16.03 11.45
CA LYS A 36 -8.04 16.84 12.18
C LYS A 36 -7.62 18.31 12.38
N ASP A 37 -6.33 18.56 12.56
CA ASP A 37 -5.81 19.89 12.91
C ASP A 37 -5.49 20.76 11.67
N GLN A 38 -5.84 20.30 10.45
CA GLN A 38 -5.50 21.00 9.21
C GLN A 38 -6.74 21.65 8.56
N PRO A 39 -6.95 22.99 8.69
CA PRO A 39 -8.16 23.67 8.21
C PRO A 39 -8.31 23.70 6.68
N GLN A 40 -7.31 23.21 5.94
CA GLN A 40 -7.32 23.06 4.49
C GLN A 40 -7.93 21.71 4.02
N VAL A 41 -8.18 20.76 4.93
CA VAL A 41 -8.61 19.39 4.60
C VAL A 41 -10.07 19.18 5.03
N GLN A 42 -11.00 19.48 4.12
CA GLN A 42 -12.41 19.13 4.31
C GLN A 42 -12.60 17.62 4.05
N ILE A 43 -13.20 16.93 5.02
CA ILE A 43 -13.49 15.49 4.98
C ILE A 43 -15.01 15.32 4.93
N GLU A 44 -15.51 14.72 3.84
CA GLU A 44 -16.92 14.30 3.73
C GLU A 44 -17.12 12.88 4.32
N GLU A 45 -18.38 12.49 4.51
CA GLU A 45 -18.80 11.34 5.32
C GLU A 45 -18.17 9.97 4.96
N PRO A 46 -18.04 9.06 5.96
CA PRO A 46 -17.41 7.76 5.79
C PRO A 46 -18.08 6.91 4.70
N PHE A 47 -17.30 6.40 3.76
CA PHE A 47 -17.85 5.69 2.61
C PHE A 47 -18.24 4.23 2.92
N ASP A 48 -19.54 3.93 2.87
CA ASP A 48 -20.10 2.60 3.10
C ASP A 48 -19.85 1.63 1.92
N GLY A 49 -18.73 0.91 2.00
CA GLY A 49 -18.56 -0.37 1.29
C GLY A 49 -17.99 -0.29 -0.13
N VAL A 50 -16.67 -0.09 -0.23
CA VAL A 50 -15.85 -0.42 -1.43
C VAL A 50 -16.11 0.41 -2.69
N LYS A 51 -15.68 1.69 -2.67
CA LYS A 51 -15.21 2.35 -3.90
C LYS A 51 -13.77 1.92 -4.17
N ILE A 52 -13.52 1.22 -5.28
CA ILE A 52 -12.15 0.96 -5.74
C ILE A 52 -11.58 2.28 -6.27
N LEU A 53 -10.87 3.01 -5.41
CA LEU A 53 -10.14 4.21 -5.78
C LEU A 53 -9.10 3.86 -6.85
N ARG A 54 -9.41 4.19 -8.11
CA ARG A 54 -8.46 4.15 -9.22
C ARG A 54 -7.50 5.33 -9.12
N SER A 55 -6.67 5.34 -8.08
CA SER A 55 -5.61 6.34 -7.95
C SER A 55 -4.73 6.29 -9.19
N GLN A 56 -4.44 7.46 -9.75
CA GLN A 56 -3.51 7.56 -10.87
C GLN A 56 -2.08 7.28 -10.39
N HIS A 57 -1.74 7.72 -9.18
CA HIS A 57 -0.41 7.51 -8.57
C HIS A 57 -0.40 6.33 -7.59
N VAL A 58 0.75 5.68 -7.47
CA VAL A 58 1.02 4.55 -6.59
C VAL A 58 2.38 4.73 -5.93
N ILE A 59 2.47 4.47 -4.63
CA ILE A 59 3.74 4.30 -3.92
C ILE A 59 4.12 2.82 -4.01
N ARG A 60 5.23 2.52 -4.69
CA ARG A 60 5.72 1.17 -4.99
C ARG A 60 7.20 1.01 -4.69
N LEU A 61 7.67 -0.23 -4.66
CA LEU A 61 9.09 -0.53 -4.78
C LEU A 61 9.44 -0.63 -6.27
N ALA A 62 10.40 0.17 -6.73
CA ALA A 62 11.13 -0.10 -7.95
C ALA A 62 12.32 -1.01 -7.62
N LEU A 63 12.54 -2.03 -8.45
CA LEU A 63 13.73 -2.88 -8.38
C LEU A 63 14.88 -2.19 -9.13
N ASP A 64 16.03 -2.13 -8.48
CA ASP A 64 17.27 -1.52 -8.94
C ASP A 64 18.45 -2.45 -8.57
N GLY A 65 19.66 -2.10 -9.01
CA GLY A 65 20.88 -2.88 -8.74
C GLY A 65 21.08 -4.09 -9.67
N CYS A 66 21.92 -5.03 -9.23
CA CYS A 66 22.50 -6.06 -10.08
C CYS A 66 21.78 -7.43 -9.96
N LYS A 67 22.03 -8.33 -10.93
CA LYS A 67 21.67 -9.75 -10.80
C LYS A 67 22.22 -10.31 -9.48
N ASN A 68 21.39 -11.03 -8.74
CA ASN A 68 21.65 -11.57 -7.39
C ASN A 68 21.90 -10.52 -6.28
N ARG A 69 21.97 -9.21 -6.58
CA ARG A 69 22.03 -8.11 -5.59
C ARG A 69 20.92 -7.07 -5.86
N PRO A 70 19.65 -7.44 -5.67
CA PRO A 70 18.55 -6.48 -5.68
C PRO A 70 18.73 -5.39 -4.63
N PHE A 71 18.44 -4.16 -5.04
CA PHE A 71 18.21 -2.99 -4.21
C PHE A 71 16.82 -2.43 -4.56
N TYR A 72 16.13 -1.78 -3.63
CA TYR A 72 14.80 -1.20 -3.92
C TYR A 72 14.76 0.29 -3.65
N ARG A 73 14.22 1.06 -4.61
CA ARG A 73 13.83 2.46 -4.39
C ARG A 73 12.35 2.51 -4.01
N ILE A 74 12.01 3.27 -2.97
CA ILE A 74 10.62 3.53 -2.60
C ILE A 74 10.19 4.76 -3.39
N VAL A 75 9.27 4.60 -4.35
CA VAL A 75 9.01 5.60 -5.39
C VAL A 75 7.51 5.84 -5.58
N LEU A 76 7.17 7.08 -5.92
CA LEU A 76 5.88 7.43 -6.50
C LEU A 76 5.97 7.28 -8.02
N SER A 77 5.04 6.55 -8.64
CA SER A 77 4.86 6.51 -10.10
C SER A 77 3.38 6.62 -10.45
N ASN A 78 3.03 6.69 -11.74
CA ASN A 78 1.66 6.35 -12.11
C ASN A 78 1.45 4.83 -12.05
N LYS A 79 0.20 4.43 -11.87
CA LYS A 79 -0.23 3.03 -11.73
C LYS A 79 -0.11 2.24 -13.03
N MET A 80 -0.22 2.92 -14.17
CA MET A 80 -0.11 2.33 -15.50
C MET A 80 1.35 2.25 -16.01
N ASP A 81 2.27 2.97 -15.37
CA ASP A 81 3.65 3.05 -15.82
C ASP A 81 4.39 1.72 -15.61
N LYS A 82 5.14 1.30 -16.62
CA LYS A 82 6.07 0.17 -16.53
C LYS A 82 7.18 0.48 -15.51
N ARG A 83 8.01 -0.52 -15.16
CA ARG A 83 9.16 -0.31 -14.28
C ARG A 83 10.16 0.62 -14.99
N GLY A 84 10.54 1.73 -14.36
CA GLY A 84 11.43 2.75 -14.94
C GLY A 84 10.90 4.17 -14.79
N THR A 85 9.63 4.43 -15.10
CA THR A 85 9.04 5.77 -14.93
C THR A 85 8.65 6.01 -13.48
N GLU A 86 9.15 7.11 -12.92
CA GLU A 86 9.02 7.54 -11.53
C GLU A 86 8.77 9.05 -11.51
N ILE A 87 7.88 9.51 -10.64
CA ILE A 87 7.53 10.93 -10.43
C ILE A 87 8.43 11.52 -9.35
N GLU A 88 8.68 10.75 -8.29
CA GLU A 88 9.47 11.16 -7.12
C GLU A 88 10.02 9.92 -6.40
N GLN A 89 11.28 9.99 -5.97
CA GLN A 89 11.84 9.01 -5.03
C GLN A 89 11.53 9.46 -3.59
N LEU A 90 10.87 8.58 -2.84
CA LEU A 90 10.45 8.81 -1.44
C LEU A 90 11.37 8.11 -0.43
N GLY A 91 12.29 7.25 -0.89
CA GLY A 91 13.16 6.47 -0.02
C GLY A 91 13.90 5.33 -0.71
N SER A 92 14.44 4.42 0.10
CA SER A 92 15.15 3.22 -0.33
C SER A 92 14.98 2.07 0.68
N PHE A 93 15.18 0.84 0.22
CA PHE A 93 15.12 -0.37 1.02
C PHE A 93 16.14 -1.40 0.52
N ASP A 94 17.04 -1.83 1.41
CA ASP A 94 17.97 -2.92 1.15
C ASP A 94 17.43 -4.24 1.75
N PRO A 95 17.15 -5.28 0.93
CA PRO A 95 16.69 -6.57 1.43
C PRO A 95 17.81 -7.42 2.04
N PHE A 96 19.09 -7.08 1.82
CA PHE A 96 20.24 -7.82 2.37
C PHE A 96 20.57 -7.36 3.80
N PRO A 97 20.94 -8.30 4.69
CA PRO A 97 21.52 -7.93 5.98
C PRO A 97 22.92 -7.32 5.79
N ASN A 98 23.24 -6.31 6.60
CA ASN A 98 24.61 -5.85 6.83
C ASN A 98 25.36 -6.83 7.77
N MET A 99 26.64 -6.55 8.10
CA MET A 99 27.44 -7.32 9.07
C MET A 99 26.75 -7.45 10.45
N TRP A 100 25.99 -6.43 10.86
CA TRP A 100 25.17 -6.42 12.08
C TRP A 100 23.82 -7.15 11.96
N ASN A 101 23.59 -7.85 10.84
CA ASN A 101 22.33 -8.53 10.46
C ASN A 101 21.10 -7.62 10.28
N GLU A 102 21.29 -6.29 10.31
CA GLU A 102 20.27 -5.27 10.09
C GLU A 102 19.93 -5.05 8.60
N LYS A 103 18.70 -4.59 8.32
CA LYS A 103 18.23 -4.27 6.95
C LYS A 103 17.79 -2.82 6.87
N PHE A 104 18.45 -2.04 6.02
CA PHE A 104 18.21 -0.59 5.95
C PHE A 104 16.94 -0.26 5.16
N CYS A 105 16.14 0.65 5.70
CA CYS A 105 14.97 1.22 5.04
C CYS A 105 14.91 2.72 5.37
N ALA A 106 15.19 3.57 4.37
CA ALA A 106 15.10 5.03 4.50
C ALA A 106 13.78 5.50 3.88
N ILE A 107 12.98 6.27 4.63
CA ILE A 107 11.67 6.76 4.18
C ILE A 107 11.54 8.24 4.53
N ASN A 108 11.24 9.09 3.55
CA ASN A 108 10.83 10.47 3.80
C ASN A 108 9.33 10.49 4.17
N PHE A 109 9.04 10.55 5.47
CA PHE A 109 7.68 10.50 5.99
C PHE A 109 6.83 11.72 5.58
N ASP A 110 7.40 12.91 5.44
CA ASP A 110 6.66 14.11 5.03
C ASP A 110 6.16 14.02 3.59
N ARG A 111 7.02 13.54 2.67
CA ARG A 111 6.62 13.31 1.27
C ARG A 111 5.65 12.15 1.14
N VAL A 112 5.81 11.09 1.95
CA VAL A 112 4.80 10.02 2.05
C VAL A 112 3.47 10.56 2.59
N LYS A 113 3.46 11.41 3.64
CA LYS A 113 2.25 12.05 4.18
C LYS A 113 1.57 12.91 3.13
N HIS A 114 2.32 13.74 2.41
CA HIS A 114 1.82 14.56 1.30
C HIS A 114 1.14 13.70 0.23
N HIS A 115 1.80 12.65 -0.27
CA HIS A 115 1.24 11.83 -1.35
C HIS A 115 0.09 10.92 -0.91
N LEU A 116 0.11 10.43 0.33
CA LEU A 116 -1.06 9.79 0.96
C LEU A 116 -2.23 10.76 1.04
N ALA A 117 -1.99 11.99 1.50
CA ALA A 117 -3.00 13.04 1.53
C ALA A 117 -3.49 13.40 0.12
N MET A 118 -2.69 13.23 -0.95
CA MET A 118 -3.12 13.35 -2.35
C MET A 118 -3.94 12.15 -2.88
N GLY A 119 -4.11 11.08 -2.11
CA GLY A 119 -4.81 9.86 -2.52
C GLY A 119 -3.95 8.88 -3.32
N ALA A 120 -2.62 8.91 -3.17
CA ALA A 120 -1.74 7.90 -3.75
C ALA A 120 -1.94 6.53 -3.06
N TYR A 121 -2.09 5.46 -3.85
CA TYR A 121 -2.28 4.11 -3.31
C TYR A 121 -0.95 3.49 -2.85
N VAL A 122 -0.89 2.96 -1.64
CA VAL A 122 0.29 2.22 -1.14
C VAL A 122 0.21 0.75 -1.56
N GLY A 123 1.19 0.31 -2.37
CA GLY A 123 1.34 -1.08 -2.75
C GLY A 123 1.69 -2.00 -1.57
N LYS A 124 1.25 -3.26 -1.63
CA LYS A 124 1.42 -4.26 -0.56
C LYS A 124 2.82 -4.30 0.12
N PRO A 125 3.97 -4.33 -0.59
CA PRO A 125 5.26 -4.37 0.09
C PRO A 125 5.59 -3.08 0.85
N VAL A 126 5.30 -1.90 0.29
CA VAL A 126 5.54 -0.62 0.98
C VAL A 126 4.61 -0.46 2.19
N ARG A 127 3.37 -0.95 2.10
CA ARG A 127 2.44 -0.97 3.24
C ARG A 127 2.96 -1.80 4.40
N ARG A 128 3.63 -2.92 4.12
CA ARG A 128 4.30 -3.73 5.15
C ARG A 128 5.48 -2.99 5.78
N LEU A 129 6.30 -2.28 4.99
CA LEU A 129 7.40 -1.45 5.52
C LEU A 129 6.88 -0.32 6.44
N LEU A 130 5.88 0.45 5.98
CA LEU A 130 5.26 1.53 6.77
C LEU A 130 4.49 1.01 8.00
N GLY A 131 3.98 -0.22 7.94
CA GLY A 131 3.38 -0.91 9.09
C GLY A 131 4.41 -1.35 10.13
N LEU A 132 5.59 -1.83 9.69
CA LEU A 132 6.69 -2.18 10.58
C LEU A 132 7.39 -0.95 11.19
N SER A 133 7.36 0.20 10.50
CA SER A 133 7.85 1.47 11.05
C SER A 133 6.84 2.20 11.95
N GLY A 134 5.69 1.60 12.26
CA GLY A 134 4.62 2.20 13.08
C GLY A 134 3.90 3.40 12.46
N TYR A 135 4.15 3.74 11.19
CA TYR A 135 3.56 4.90 10.52
C TYR A 135 2.16 4.60 9.93
N LEU A 136 1.91 3.34 9.58
CA LEU A 136 0.59 2.82 9.23
C LEU A 136 0.23 1.66 10.18
N PRO A 137 -1.06 1.28 10.32
CA PRO A 137 -1.42 0.01 10.92
C PRO A 137 -0.78 -1.17 10.16
N LEU A 138 -0.46 -2.24 10.89
CA LEU A 138 0.13 -3.45 10.35
C LEU A 138 -0.74 -4.05 9.24
N ASP A 139 -0.16 -4.38 8.08
CA ASP A 139 -0.91 -4.99 6.97
C ASP A 139 -1.52 -6.34 7.42
N PRO A 140 -2.84 -6.58 7.23
CA PRO A 140 -3.52 -7.73 7.81
C PRO A 140 -3.02 -9.08 7.29
N THR A 141 -2.29 -9.12 6.18
CA THR A 141 -1.68 -10.38 5.71
C THR A 141 -0.46 -10.81 6.53
N LEU A 142 0.15 -9.91 7.31
CA LEU A 142 1.32 -10.21 8.16
C LEU A 142 0.99 -11.11 9.37
N PRO A 143 0.00 -10.80 10.25
CA PRO A 143 -0.34 -11.67 11.38
C PRO A 143 -0.86 -13.04 10.90
N ILE A 144 -1.70 -13.08 9.86
CA ILE A 144 -2.20 -14.33 9.26
C ILE A 144 -1.03 -15.19 8.74
N PHE A 145 -0.03 -14.58 8.09
CA PHE A 145 1.16 -15.28 7.62
C PHE A 145 2.03 -15.79 8.79
N ALA A 146 2.21 -14.99 9.85
CA ALA A 146 2.95 -15.38 11.04
C ALA A 146 2.28 -16.55 11.78
N GLU A 147 0.95 -16.58 11.90
CA GLU A 147 0.21 -17.74 12.38
C GLU A 147 0.40 -18.96 11.49
N GLY A 148 0.32 -18.81 10.17
CA GLY A 148 0.57 -19.89 9.22
C GLY A 148 1.95 -20.53 9.39
N LEU A 149 3.00 -19.71 9.63
CA LEU A 149 4.35 -20.20 9.93
C LEU A 149 4.43 -20.90 11.31
N ARG A 150 3.76 -20.38 12.34
CA ARG A 150 3.68 -21.04 13.66
C ARG A 150 3.02 -22.42 13.56
N ARG A 151 1.89 -22.52 12.86
CA ARG A 151 1.15 -23.78 12.65
C ARG A 151 1.99 -24.81 11.89
N ARG A 152 2.74 -24.40 10.85
CA ARG A 152 3.68 -25.29 10.13
C ARG A 152 4.76 -25.87 11.04
N ARG A 153 5.45 -25.03 11.82
CA ARG A 153 6.48 -25.47 12.79
C ARG A 153 5.95 -26.44 13.85
N LEU A 154 4.69 -26.29 14.26
CA LEU A 154 4.04 -27.23 15.17
C LEU A 154 3.75 -28.57 14.47
N ILE A 155 3.27 -28.56 13.22
CA ILE A 155 3.04 -29.78 12.42
C ILE A 155 4.37 -30.50 12.10
N GLU A 156 5.44 -29.75 11.84
CA GLU A 156 6.80 -30.28 11.63
C GLU A 156 7.29 -31.03 12.89
N LYS A 157 7.26 -30.39 14.06
CA LYS A 157 7.58 -31.05 15.34
C LYS A 157 6.69 -32.25 15.67
N LEU A 158 5.38 -32.15 15.44
CA LEU A 158 4.44 -33.25 15.68
C LEU A 158 4.58 -34.42 14.68
N LYS A 159 5.39 -34.27 13.63
CA LYS A 159 5.88 -35.39 12.81
C LYS A 159 7.16 -35.96 13.40
N GLU A 160 8.17 -35.11 13.65
CA GLU A 160 9.44 -35.53 14.29
C GLU A 160 9.22 -36.28 15.63
N GLU A 161 8.18 -35.94 16.39
CA GLU A 161 7.78 -36.64 17.63
C GLU A 161 7.01 -37.95 17.42
N LYS A 162 6.43 -38.17 16.24
CA LYS A 162 5.81 -39.45 15.85
C LYS A 162 6.83 -40.39 15.26
N ASP A 163 7.63 -39.90 14.32
CA ASP A 163 8.66 -40.66 13.63
C ASP A 163 9.59 -41.33 14.68
N LYS A 164 10.04 -40.57 15.70
CA LYS A 164 10.83 -41.09 16.84
C LYS A 164 10.10 -42.08 17.75
N ARG A 165 8.77 -42.00 17.87
CA ARG A 165 7.94 -42.97 18.62
C ARG A 165 7.57 -44.20 17.81
N GLU A 166 7.83 -44.19 16.51
CA GLU A 166 7.70 -45.33 15.62
C GLU A 166 9.05 -46.05 15.58
N GLU A 167 10.17 -45.33 15.40
CA GLU A 167 11.55 -45.83 15.63
C GLU A 167 11.70 -46.58 16.96
N GLN A 168 11.26 -45.98 18.09
CA GLN A 168 11.36 -46.61 19.41
C GLN A 168 10.59 -47.93 19.55
N LYS A 169 9.50 -48.13 18.79
CA LYS A 169 8.72 -49.38 18.81
C LYS A 169 9.24 -50.44 17.86
N GLU A 170 10.19 -50.09 17.00
CA GLU A 170 10.91 -51.05 16.15
C GLU A 170 12.20 -51.53 16.83
N THR A 171 12.60 -50.90 17.96
CA THR A 171 13.76 -51.28 18.78
C THR A 171 13.44 -52.03 20.08
N ASP A 172 12.18 -52.03 20.52
CA ASP A 172 11.67 -52.70 21.74
C ASP A 172 10.99 -54.06 21.42
#